data_AF-A0A2X3EMW5-F1
#
_entry.id   AF-A0A2X3EMW5-F1
#
_cell.length_a   1.000
_cell.length_b   1.000
_cell.length_c   1.000
_cell.angle_alpha   90.00
_cell.angle_beta   90.00
_cell.angle_gamma   90.00
#
_symmetry.space_group_name_H-M   'P 1'
#
loop_
_entity.id
_entity.type
_entity.pdbx_description
1 polymer ?
#
loop_
_entity_poly.entity_id
_entity_poly.type
_entity_poly.pdbx_seq_one_letter_code
_entity_poly.pdbx_strand_id
1 'polypeptide(L)'
;MIRKFALEQSPVFESVELSFKKGFCVFSGPSGSGKSALIESLLACFGLREPNALTIETDLILDKPFLEDFGLEGADLNIKIVKKDKARYFVNFTPIAKNV
;
A
#
# COMPACT_ATOMS: atom_id res chain seq x y z
N MET A 1 11.80 -0.86 -1.71
CA MET A 1 11.60 0.33 -0.84
C MET A 1 10.24 0.95 -1.13
N ILE A 2 9.49 1.31 -0.10
CA ILE A 2 8.24 2.08 -0.24
C ILE A 2 8.60 3.53 -0.56
N ARG A 3 8.11 4.07 -1.68
CA ARG A 3 8.36 5.44 -2.16
C ARG A 3 7.18 6.35 -1.84
N LYS A 4 5.96 5.87 -2.10
CA LYS A 4 4.73 6.60 -1.82
C LYS A 4 3.72 5.67 -1.16
N PHE A 5 2.87 6.25 -0.33
CA PHE A 5 1.71 5.57 0.23
C PHE A 5 0.57 6.56 0.31
N ALA A 6 -0.61 6.16 -0.13
CA ALA A 6 -1.83 6.94 -0.02
C ALA A 6 -2.97 6.05 0.46
N LEU A 7 -3.89 6.64 1.23
CA LEU A 7 -5.14 5.99 1.59
C LEU A 7 -6.28 7.01 1.58
N GLU A 8 -7.45 6.54 1.20
CA GLU A 8 -8.67 7.34 1.13
C GLU A 8 -9.81 6.62 1.84
N GLN A 9 -10.55 7.38 2.65
CA GLN A 9 -11.76 6.96 3.36
C GLN A 9 -11.54 5.72 4.25
N SER A 10 -10.84 5.92 5.37
CA SER A 10 -10.75 4.96 6.47
C SER A 10 -11.53 5.45 7.69
N PRO A 11 -11.80 4.59 8.70
CA PRO A 11 -12.45 5.03 9.93
C PRO A 11 -11.71 6.13 10.70
N VAL A 12 -10.40 6.28 10.50
CA VAL A 12 -9.53 7.20 11.25
C VAL A 12 -9.08 8.40 10.42
N PHE A 13 -8.90 8.22 9.12
CA PHE A 13 -8.41 9.23 8.20
C PHE A 13 -9.34 9.37 7.00
N GLU A 14 -9.72 10.60 6.68
CA GLU A 14 -10.40 10.93 5.42
C GLU A 14 -9.47 10.72 4.22
N SER A 15 -8.26 11.27 4.29
CA SER A 15 -7.19 11.07 3.30
C SER A 15 -5.81 11.11 3.97
N VAL A 16 -4.86 10.36 3.41
CA VAL A 16 -3.44 10.42 3.79
C VAL A 16 -2.61 10.28 2.52
N GLU A 17 -1.59 11.13 2.36
CA GLU A 17 -0.56 10.98 1.35
C GLU A 17 0.83 11.12 2.00
N LEU A 18 1.68 10.11 1.82
CA LEU A 18 3.03 10.05 2.36
C LEU A 18 4.04 9.81 1.24
N SER A 19 5.14 10.57 1.28
CA SER A 19 6.32 10.37 0.45
C SER A 19 7.50 9.95 1.33
N PHE A 20 8.02 8.76 1.08
CA PHE A 20 9.10 8.18 1.87
C PHE A 20 10.47 8.48 1.26
N LYS A 21 11.46 8.61 2.14
CA LYS A 21 12.88 8.72 1.78
C LYS A 21 13.62 7.51 2.36
N LYS A 22 14.79 7.21 1.80
CA LYS A 22 15.67 6.17 2.33
C LYS A 22 16.06 6.51 3.76
N GLY A 23 16.25 5.48 4.58
CA GLY A 23 16.66 5.61 5.97
C GLY A 23 15.54 5.28 6.95
N PHE A 24 15.64 5.85 8.15
CA PHE A 24 14.73 5.56 9.25
C PHE A 24 13.56 6.55 9.27
N CYS A 25 12.35 6.07 9.02
CA CYS A 25 11.12 6.86 9.11
C CYS A 25 10.43 6.62 10.46
N VAL A 26 10.06 7.70 11.14
CA VAL A 26 9.41 7.64 12.46
C VAL A 26 7.97 8.11 12.35
N PHE A 27 7.04 7.27 12.79
CA PHE A 27 5.65 7.63 13.01
C PHE A 27 5.41 7.81 14.50
N SER A 28 5.18 9.05 14.94
CA SER A 28 4.94 9.39 16.34
C SER A 28 3.60 10.12 16.52
N GLY A 29 3.14 10.22 17.77
CA GLY A 29 1.87 10.85 18.12
C GLY A 29 1.25 10.25 19.39
N PRO A 30 0.24 10.90 20.00
CA PRO A 30 -0.39 10.43 21.23
C PRO A 30 -1.06 9.06 21.07
N SER A 31 -1.33 8.35 22.16
CA SER A 31 -2.09 7.10 22.10
C SER A 31 -3.46 7.34 21.45
N GLY A 32 -3.91 6.41 20.60
CA GLY A 32 -5.16 6.56 19.85
C GLY A 32 -5.10 7.45 18.61
N SER A 33 -3.95 8.09 18.29
CA SER A 33 -3.82 8.98 17.12
C SER A 33 -3.87 8.31 15.74
N GLY A 34 -4.23 7.03 15.66
CA GLY A 34 -4.31 6.30 14.38
C GLY A 34 -3.03 5.65 13.87
N LYS A 35 -1.90 5.70 14.60
CA LYS A 35 -0.63 5.09 14.16
C LYS A 35 -0.76 3.61 13.78
N SER A 36 -1.40 2.80 14.62
CA SER A 36 -1.60 1.38 14.32
C SER A 36 -2.49 1.17 13.10
N ALA A 37 -3.57 1.95 12.98
CA ALA A 37 -4.47 1.89 11.82
C ALA A 37 -3.74 2.24 10.51
N LEU A 38 -2.86 3.25 10.53
CA LEU A 38 -2.01 3.62 9.39
C LEU A 38 -1.05 2.48 9.00
N ILE A 39 -0.40 1.86 9.98
CA ILE A 39 0.50 0.73 9.72
C ILE A 39 -0.27 -0.49 9.21
N GLU A 40 -1.47 -0.76 9.74
CA GLU A 40 -2.35 -1.82 9.22
C GLU A 40 -2.75 -1.58 7.76
N SER A 41 -3.08 -0.34 7.39
CA SER A 41 -3.35 0.04 6.00
C SER A 41 -2.14 -0.24 5.10
N LEU A 42 -0.94 0.12 5.56
CA LEU A 42 0.31 -0.14 4.82
C LEU A 42 0.59 -1.63 4.67
N LEU A 43 0.39 -2.43 5.72
CA LEU A 43 0.55 -3.88 5.70
C LEU A 43 -0.48 -4.57 4.79
N ALA A 44 -1.67 -3.99 4.62
CA ALA A 44 -2.69 -4.51 3.73
C ALA A 44 -2.25 -4.50 2.26
N CYS A 45 -1.43 -3.52 1.82
CA CYS A 45 -0.82 -3.51 0.48
C CYS A 45 -0.03 -4.79 0.18
N PHE A 46 0.52 -5.44 1.20
CA PHE A 46 1.31 -6.66 1.07
C PHE A 46 0.54 -7.93 1.46
N GLY A 47 -0.78 -7.83 1.64
CA GLY A 47 -1.62 -8.95 2.03
C GLY A 47 -1.42 -9.45 3.46
N LEU A 48 -0.70 -8.69 4.30
CA LEU A 48 -0.39 -9.07 5.69
C LEU A 48 -1.51 -8.68 6.67
N ARG A 49 -2.43 -7.81 6.24
CA ARG A 49 -3.62 -7.36 6.98
C ARG A 49 -4.79 -7.18 6.02
N GLU A 50 -6.00 -7.20 6.57
CA GLU A 50 -7.19 -6.86 5.81
C GLU A 50 -7.25 -5.35 5.51
N PRO A 51 -7.69 -4.92 4.32
CA PRO A 51 -7.78 -3.50 3.99
C PRO A 51 -8.81 -2.80 4.87
N ASN A 52 -8.43 -1.67 5.46
CA ASN A 52 -9.22 -0.89 6.41
C ASN A 52 -9.63 0.50 5.87
N ALA A 53 -9.49 0.74 4.57
CA ALA A 53 -9.87 1.97 3.87
C ALA A 53 -10.54 1.65 2.52
N LEU A 54 -11.27 2.60 1.93
CA LEU A 54 -11.88 2.44 0.60
C LEU A 54 -10.82 2.26 -0.48
N THR A 55 -9.76 3.07 -0.44
CA THR A 55 -8.62 2.94 -1.34
C THR A 55 -7.33 2.95 -0.54
N ILE A 56 -6.40 2.07 -0.89
CA ILE A 56 -5.04 2.04 -0.37
C ILE A 56 -4.11 1.86 -1.56
N GLU A 57 -3.09 2.69 -1.71
CA GLU A 57 -2.18 2.66 -2.85
C GLU A 57 -0.74 2.90 -2.40
N THR A 58 0.21 2.19 -3.00
CA THR A 58 1.62 2.37 -2.72
C THR A 58 2.48 2.17 -3.95
N ASP A 59 3.51 3.00 -4.07
CA ASP A 59 4.58 2.84 -5.05
C ASP A 59 5.81 2.25 -4.37
N LEU A 60 6.38 1.24 -4.99
CA LEU A 60 7.58 0.54 -4.55
C LEU A 60 8.67 0.70 -5.59
N ILE A 61 9.91 0.88 -5.12
CA ILE A 61 11.11 0.70 -5.92
C ILE A 61 11.69 -0.67 -5.55
N LEU A 62 11.75 -1.60 -6.50
CA LEU A 62 12.26 -2.95 -6.33
C LEU A 62 13.45 -3.20 -7.26
N ASP A 63 14.20 -4.26 -6.99
CA ASP A 63 15.32 -4.65 -7.84
C ASP A 63 14.79 -5.17 -9.19
N LYS A 64 15.36 -4.68 -10.29
CA LYS A 64 14.92 -5.04 -11.65
C LYS A 64 14.88 -6.55 -11.90
N PRO A 65 15.91 -7.35 -11.54
CA PRO A 65 15.88 -8.79 -11.77
C PRO A 65 14.70 -9.48 -11.09
N PHE A 66 14.32 -9.04 -9.89
CA PHE A 66 13.17 -9.58 -9.18
C PHE A 66 11.87 -9.32 -9.96
N LEU A 67 11.69 -8.13 -10.55
CA LEU A 67 10.49 -7.82 -11.33
C LEU A 67 10.44 -8.57 -12.67
N GLU A 68 11.58 -8.73 -13.32
CA GLU A 68 11.71 -9.48 -14.57
C GLU A 68 11.28 -10.95 -14.41
N ASP A 69 11.54 -11.57 -13.25
CA ASP A 69 11.07 -12.93 -12.92
C ASP A 69 9.53 -13.07 -12.94
N PHE A 70 8.80 -11.96 -12.77
CA PHE A 70 7.33 -11.90 -12.84
C PHE A 70 6.83 -11.28 -14.16
N GLY A 71 7.71 -11.06 -15.14
CA GLY A 71 7.38 -10.43 -16.42
C GLY A 71 7.03 -8.95 -16.30
N LEU A 72 7.50 -8.28 -15.25
CA LEU A 72 7.28 -6.86 -15.01
C LEU A 72 8.51 -6.06 -15.43
N GLU A 73 8.31 -5.04 -16.26
CA GLU A 73 9.39 -4.17 -16.74
C GLU A 73 9.71 -3.04 -15.76
N GLY A 74 11.00 -2.67 -15.67
CA GLY A 74 11.45 -1.51 -14.90
C GLY A 74 11.79 -1.83 -13.45
N ALA A 75 11.77 -0.79 -12.60
CA ALA A 75 12.09 -0.89 -11.17
C ALA A 75 10.94 -0.42 -10.27
N ASP A 76 9.87 0.11 -10.86
CA ASP A 76 8.73 0.68 -10.15
C ASP A 76 7.57 -0.32 -10.17
N LEU A 77 6.97 -0.54 -9.01
CA LEU A 77 5.79 -1.37 -8.84
C LEU A 77 4.72 -0.56 -8.11
N ASN A 78 3.55 -0.41 -8.72
CA ASN A 78 2.38 0.15 -8.06
C ASN A 78 1.49 -0.99 -7.54
N ILE A 79 1.08 -0.89 -6.29
CA ILE A 79 0.07 -1.76 -5.70
C ILE A 79 -1.10 -0.90 -5.26
N LYS A 80 -2.31 -1.26 -5.70
CA LYS A 80 -3.55 -0.58 -5.33
C LYS A 80 -4.60 -1.56 -4.87
N ILE A 81 -5.33 -1.17 -3.83
CA ILE A 81 -6.48 -1.88 -3.29
C ILE A 81 -7.68 -0.95 -3.36
N VAL A 82 -8.80 -1.46 -3.87
CA VAL A 82 -10.10 -0.78 -3.83
C VAL A 82 -11.10 -1.68 -3.13
N LYS A 83 -11.56 -1.26 -1.95
CA LYS A 83 -12.52 -1.99 -1.11
C LYS A 83 -13.90 -1.32 -1.17
N LYS A 84 -14.69 -1.69 -2.18
CA LYS A 84 -16.15 -1.43 -2.20
C LYS A 84 -16.86 -2.61 -1.53
N ASP A 85 -17.66 -3.38 -2.26
CA ASP A 85 -18.32 -4.58 -1.72
C ASP A 85 -17.32 -5.71 -1.40
N LYS A 86 -16.30 -5.87 -2.26
CA LYS A 86 -15.18 -6.79 -2.09
C LYS A 86 -13.88 -6.04 -2.37
N ALA A 87 -12.79 -6.47 -1.74
CA ALA A 87 -11.47 -5.96 -2.05
C ALA A 87 -11.05 -6.41 -3.46
N ARG A 88 -10.68 -5.44 -4.29
CA ARG A 88 -10.04 -5.66 -5.59
C ARG A 88 -8.59 -5.20 -5.50
N TYR A 89 -7.68 -6.02 -6.01
CA TYR A 89 -6.24 -5.78 -5.96
C TYR A 89 -5.73 -5.49 -7.36
N PHE A 90 -4.79 -4.58 -7.47
CA PHE A 90 -4.19 -4.16 -8.72
C PHE A 90 -2.68 -4.10 -8.56
N VAL A 91 -1.98 -4.54 -9.59
CA VAL A 91 -0.53 -4.39 -9.75
C VAL A 91 -0.30 -3.64 -11.05
N ASN A 92 0.44 -2.54 -11.01
CA ASN A 92 0.66 -1.65 -12.16
C ASN A 92 -0.66 -1.30 -12.88
N PHE A 93 -1.68 -0.92 -12.09
CA PHE A 93 -3.03 -0.58 -12.55
C PHE A 93 -3.80 -1.73 -13.25
N THR A 94 -3.24 -2.94 -13.27
CA THR A 94 -3.89 -4.13 -13.82
C THR A 94 -4.53 -4.94 -12.69
N PRO A 95 -5.82 -5.28 -12.78
CA PRO A 95 -6.48 -6.07 -11.74
C PRO A 95 -5.88 -7.48 -11.67
N ILE A 96 -5.59 -7.94 -10.46
CA ILE A 96 -5.12 -9.31 -10.20
C ILE A 96 -6.16 -10.08 -9.40
N ALA A 97 -6.32 -11.37 -9.73
CA ALA A 97 -7.15 -12.27 -8.95
C ALA A 97 -6.38 -12.76 -7.73
N LYS A 98 -7.07 -12.90 -6.59
CA LYS A 98 -6.54 -13.66 -5.47
C LYS A 98 -6.65 -15.14 -5.85
N ASN A 99 -5.52 -15.79 -6.11
CA ASN A 99 -5.51 -17.25 -6.22
C ASN A 99 -5.77 -17.82 -4.82
N VAL A 100 -6.82 -18.64 -4.72
CA VAL A 100 -7.24 -19.34 -3.49
C VAL A 100 -6.41 -20.60 -3.31
#